data_AF-A0AAI8VDJ6-F1
#
_entry.id   AF-A0AAI8VDJ6-F1
#
_cell.length_a   1.000
_cell.length_b   1.000
_cell.length_c   1.000
_cell.angle_alpha   90.00
_cell.angle_beta   90.00
_cell.angle_gamma   90.00
#
_symmetry.space_group_name_H-M   'P 1'
#
loop_
_entity.id
_entity.type
_entity.pdbx_description
1 polymer ?
#
loop_
_entity_poly.entity_id
_entity_poly.type
_entity_poly.pdbx_seq_one_letter_code
_entity_poly.pdbx_strand_id
1 'polypeptide(L)'
;MGSGGWLVTNFYPTRDPRWSHLHGGLDSDRSLWMLGLPTRRDIGDWMEVIEQSRDGAGATCLTLQGYQERAGQGRAIADDALYLLEELTSEKVPPVAWPAVETETFRPLEGINVVDLTRAIAGLCATVVRVSNVEFPDLGIVLFESNPGKRDAHLELKTERDWTALLRLIGEADVVLDG
;
A
#
# COMPACT_ATOMS: atom_id res chain seq x y z
N MET A 1 -13.22 13.16 25.39
CA MET A 1 -13.01 11.74 25.03
C MET A 1 -12.66 11.72 23.57
N GLY A 2 -11.43 11.30 23.24
CA GLY A 2 -10.87 11.41 21.90
C GLY A 2 -11.67 10.59 20.90
N SER A 3 -12.03 11.21 19.78
CA SER A 3 -12.58 10.53 18.61
C SER A 3 -11.50 9.62 18.03
N GLY A 4 -11.49 8.37 18.49
CA GLY A 4 -10.72 7.32 17.83
C GLY A 4 -11.26 7.16 16.42
N GLY A 5 -10.50 7.58 15.42
CA GLY A 5 -10.72 7.15 14.06
C GLY A 5 -10.54 5.64 14.03
N TRP A 6 -11.63 4.91 13.83
CA TRP A 6 -11.57 3.46 13.70
C TRP A 6 -11.06 3.13 12.30
N LEU A 7 -10.06 2.24 12.26
CA LEU A 7 -9.38 1.81 11.04
C LEU A 7 -10.39 1.30 10.03
N VAL A 8 -10.37 1.84 8.81
CA VAL A 8 -11.21 1.36 7.70
C VAL A 8 -10.74 -0.02 7.19
N THR A 9 -9.61 -0.52 7.70
CA THR A 9 -9.04 -1.83 7.36
C THR A 9 -9.20 -2.81 8.52
N ASN A 10 -10.28 -3.59 8.53
CA ASN A 10 -10.51 -4.65 9.52
C ASN A 10 -11.61 -5.64 9.10
N PHE A 11 -11.73 -6.75 9.83
CA PHE A 11 -12.82 -7.71 9.73
C PHE A 11 -13.96 -7.37 10.68
N TYR A 12 -15.18 -7.34 10.15
CA TYR A 12 -16.38 -7.04 10.92
C TYR A 12 -17.46 -8.10 10.74
N PRO A 13 -18.19 -8.46 11.82
CA PRO A 13 -19.36 -9.32 11.71
C PRO A 13 -20.50 -8.58 10.99
N THR A 14 -21.30 -9.30 10.21
CA THR A 14 -22.55 -8.80 9.61
C THR A 14 -23.77 -9.26 10.42
N ARG A 15 -24.99 -8.83 10.06
CA ARG A 15 -26.21 -9.27 10.76
C ARG A 15 -26.52 -10.75 10.58
N ASP A 16 -25.98 -11.34 9.52
CA ASP A 16 -26.00 -12.77 9.27
C ASP A 16 -24.69 -13.41 9.78
N PRO A 17 -24.54 -14.75 9.82
CA PRO A 17 -23.36 -15.40 10.39
C PRO A 17 -22.11 -15.33 9.48
N ARG A 18 -21.92 -14.20 8.77
CA ARG A 18 -20.79 -13.94 7.88
C ARG A 18 -19.95 -12.78 8.41
N TRP A 19 -18.84 -12.55 7.70
CA TRP A 19 -17.90 -11.50 8.00
C TRP A 19 -17.63 -10.69 6.74
N SER A 20 -17.41 -9.39 6.90
CA SER A 20 -16.96 -8.48 5.86
C SER A 20 -15.58 -7.95 6.22
N HIS A 21 -14.63 -8.09 5.30
CA HIS A 21 -13.37 -7.36 5.38
C HIS A 21 -13.58 -6.01 4.72
N LEU A 22 -13.43 -4.92 5.46
CA LEU A 22 -13.28 -3.59 4.88
C LEU A 22 -11.79 -3.33 4.73
N HIS A 23 -11.35 -2.91 3.55
CA HIS A 23 -9.98 -2.46 3.31
C HIS A 23 -10.01 -1.03 2.80
N GLY A 24 -10.33 -0.10 3.68
CA GLY A 24 -10.30 1.32 3.29
C GLY A 24 -8.92 1.94 3.35
N GLY A 25 -8.81 3.10 2.74
CA GLY A 25 -7.61 3.92 2.85
C GLY A 25 -7.40 4.45 4.27
N LEU A 26 -6.27 5.12 4.47
CA LEU A 26 -5.92 5.78 5.74
C LEU A 26 -6.76 7.03 6.04
N ASP A 27 -7.63 7.39 5.09
CA ASP A 27 -8.61 8.47 5.17
C ASP A 27 -10.01 7.87 5.09
N SER A 28 -10.68 7.79 6.25
CA SER A 28 -12.04 7.28 6.37
C SER A 28 -13.07 8.15 5.67
N ASP A 29 -12.81 9.45 5.54
CA ASP A 29 -13.79 10.40 5.02
C ASP A 29 -14.03 10.16 3.53
N ARG A 30 -12.97 9.85 2.78
CA ARG A 30 -13.09 9.48 1.36
C ARG A 30 -13.88 8.19 1.17
N SER A 31 -13.61 7.19 1.99
CA SER A 31 -14.30 5.90 1.94
C SER A 31 -15.79 6.08 2.27
N LEU A 32 -16.10 6.88 3.29
CA LEU A 32 -17.48 7.22 3.67
C LEU A 32 -18.19 8.01 2.57
N TRP A 33 -17.51 8.99 1.96
CA TRP A 33 -18.08 9.77 0.86
C TRP A 33 -18.43 8.91 -0.36
N MET A 34 -17.54 7.98 -0.76
CA MET A 34 -17.81 7.02 -1.85
C MET A 34 -19.05 6.15 -1.58
N LEU A 35 -19.30 5.84 -0.32
CA LEU A 35 -20.46 5.03 0.11
C LEU A 35 -21.72 5.89 0.35
N GLY A 36 -21.65 7.20 0.14
CA GLY A 36 -22.77 8.12 0.42
C GLY A 36 -23.03 8.34 1.91
N LEU A 37 -22.03 8.09 2.76
CA LEU A 37 -22.11 8.20 4.21
C LEU A 37 -21.49 9.51 4.72
N PRO A 38 -22.00 10.09 5.83
CA PRO A 38 -21.41 11.27 6.45
C PRO A 38 -20.07 10.91 7.08
N THR A 39 -19.08 11.79 6.89
CA THR A 39 -17.70 11.67 7.39
C THR A 39 -17.59 11.78 8.92
N ARG A 40 -18.61 12.35 9.57
CA ARG A 40 -18.75 12.39 11.02
C ARG A 40 -20.12 11.85 11.41
N ARG A 41 -20.17 10.70 12.07
CA ARG A 41 -21.40 10.16 12.67
C ARG A 41 -21.15 9.70 14.10
N ASP A 42 -22.10 10.01 14.98
CA ASP A 42 -22.55 9.07 16.01
C ASP A 42 -23.26 7.93 15.28
N ILE A 43 -22.54 6.85 14.99
CA ILE A 43 -23.11 5.70 14.27
C ILE A 43 -23.90 4.87 15.29
N GLY A 44 -25.23 4.96 15.22
CA GLY A 44 -26.14 4.20 16.07
C GLY A 44 -26.22 2.70 15.72
N ASP A 45 -26.04 2.36 14.44
CA ASP A 45 -26.00 0.97 13.96
C ASP A 45 -24.83 0.77 12.99
N TRP A 46 -23.77 0.14 13.50
CA TRP A 46 -22.56 -0.14 12.75
C TRP A 46 -22.72 -1.26 11.71
N MET A 47 -23.65 -2.20 11.93
CA MET A 47 -23.84 -3.33 11.01
C MET A 47 -24.46 -2.86 9.69
N GLU A 48 -25.34 -1.85 9.73
CA GLU A 48 -25.87 -1.24 8.51
C GLU A 48 -24.77 -0.59 7.66
N VAL A 49 -23.85 0.13 8.32
CA VAL A 49 -22.71 0.77 7.64
C VAL A 49 -21.79 -0.26 7.00
N ILE A 50 -21.51 -1.37 7.69
CA ILE A 50 -20.69 -2.47 7.14
C ILE A 50 -21.38 -3.12 5.93
N GLU A 51 -22.69 -3.35 5.99
CA GLU A 51 -23.46 -3.91 4.88
C GLU A 51 -23.46 -2.99 3.65
N GLN A 52 -23.62 -1.67 3.84
CA GLN A 52 -23.51 -0.68 2.77
C GLN A 52 -22.08 -0.60 2.20
N SER A 53 -21.08 -0.72 3.07
CA SER A 53 -19.66 -0.68 2.69
C SER A 53 -19.24 -1.90 1.86
N ARG A 54 -19.93 -3.04 2.02
CA ARG A 54 -19.64 -4.29 1.31
C ARG A 54 -19.76 -4.18 -0.22
N ASP A 55 -20.60 -3.29 -0.72
CA ASP A 55 -20.85 -3.19 -2.15
C ASP A 55 -19.89 -2.21 -2.86
N GLY A 56 -19.02 -1.49 -2.11
CA GLY A 56 -18.09 -0.50 -2.68
C GLY A 56 -16.67 -0.46 -2.10
N ALA A 57 -16.47 -0.80 -0.83
CA ALA A 57 -15.19 -0.71 -0.12
C ALA A 57 -14.86 -1.95 0.73
N GLY A 58 -15.67 -2.99 0.63
CA GLY A 58 -15.56 -4.22 1.41
C GLY A 58 -15.68 -5.47 0.57
N ALA A 59 -15.22 -6.59 1.11
CA ALA A 59 -15.37 -7.91 0.53
C ALA A 59 -16.02 -8.86 1.54
N THR A 60 -16.97 -9.67 1.08
CA THR A 60 -17.48 -10.78 1.91
C THR A 60 -16.36 -11.79 2.10
N CYS A 61 -16.11 -12.21 3.34
CA CYS A 61 -15.22 -13.31 3.63
C CYS A 61 -15.88 -14.62 3.16
N LEU A 62 -15.38 -15.17 2.04
CA LEU A 62 -15.85 -16.43 1.48
C LEU A 62 -14.92 -17.57 1.91
N THR A 63 -15.46 -18.79 1.99
CA THR A 63 -14.62 -20.00 2.03
C THR A 63 -13.85 -20.13 0.71
N LEU A 64 -12.77 -20.92 0.67
CA LEU A 64 -12.04 -21.16 -0.59
C LEU A 64 -12.97 -21.61 -1.72
N GLN A 65 -13.81 -22.61 -1.45
CA GLN A 65 -14.82 -23.08 -2.40
C GLN A 65 -15.79 -21.96 -2.79
N GLY A 66 -16.30 -21.20 -1.81
CA GLY A 66 -17.20 -20.08 -2.07
C GLY A 66 -16.55 -18.97 -2.90
N TYR A 67 -15.27 -18.71 -2.70
CA TYR A 67 -14.50 -17.73 -3.47
C TYR A 67 -14.32 -18.19 -4.92
N GLN A 68 -13.90 -19.44 -5.14
CA GLN A 68 -13.75 -20.05 -6.46
C GLN A 68 -15.07 -20.13 -7.23
N GLU A 69 -16.20 -20.34 -6.56
CA GLU A 69 -17.51 -20.45 -7.22
C GLU A 69 -18.18 -19.09 -7.45
N ARG A 70 -18.09 -18.17 -6.49
CA ARG A 70 -18.93 -16.96 -6.46
C ARG A 70 -18.20 -15.70 -6.88
N ALA A 71 -16.92 -15.55 -6.55
CA ALA A 71 -16.15 -14.35 -6.88
C ALA A 71 -15.74 -14.37 -8.36
N GLY A 72 -15.84 -13.22 -9.04
CA GLY A 72 -15.35 -13.09 -10.42
C GLY A 72 -13.84 -13.33 -10.49
N GLN A 73 -13.10 -12.73 -9.55
CA GLN A 73 -11.64 -12.94 -9.42
C GLN A 73 -11.31 -14.40 -9.10
N GLY A 74 -12.01 -15.02 -8.15
CA GLY A 74 -11.75 -16.41 -7.76
C GLY A 74 -11.96 -17.42 -8.88
N ARG A 75 -12.90 -17.15 -9.80
CA ARG A 75 -13.05 -17.92 -11.05
C ARG A 75 -11.96 -17.63 -12.06
N ALA A 76 -11.56 -16.37 -12.19
CA ALA A 76 -10.54 -15.95 -13.14
C ALA A 76 -9.15 -16.53 -12.83
N ILE A 77 -8.80 -16.65 -11.55
CA ILE A 77 -7.51 -17.19 -11.08
C ILE A 77 -7.60 -18.66 -10.65
N ALA A 78 -8.72 -19.34 -10.91
CA ALA A 78 -8.96 -20.69 -10.39
C ALA A 78 -7.90 -21.70 -10.84
N ASP A 79 -7.38 -21.50 -12.05
CA ASP A 79 -6.38 -22.35 -12.70
C ASP A 79 -4.97 -21.76 -12.65
N ASP A 80 -4.79 -20.58 -12.04
CA ASP A 80 -3.48 -19.93 -11.92
C ASP A 80 -2.65 -20.57 -10.79
N ALA A 81 -1.33 -20.59 -10.99
CA ALA A 81 -0.39 -20.95 -9.93
C ALA A 81 -0.36 -19.86 -8.83
N LEU A 82 0.17 -20.22 -7.65
CA LEU A 82 0.36 -19.26 -6.54
C LEU A 82 1.18 -18.04 -6.94
N TYR A 83 2.10 -18.21 -7.89
CA TYR A 83 2.87 -17.15 -8.51
C TYR A 83 3.03 -17.45 -10.00
N LEU A 84 2.92 -16.40 -10.81
CA LEU A 84 3.25 -16.42 -12.23
C LEU A 84 4.60 -15.73 -12.38
N LEU A 85 5.54 -16.42 -13.03
CA LEU A 85 6.86 -15.86 -13.36
C LEU A 85 6.83 -15.49 -14.83
N GLU A 86 6.84 -14.20 -15.11
CA GLU A 86 7.05 -13.67 -16.45
C GLU A 86 8.43 -13.04 -16.52
N GLU A 87 9.31 -13.61 -17.34
CA GLU A 87 10.62 -13.03 -17.58
C GLU A 87 10.50 -11.92 -18.63
N LEU A 88 10.61 -10.67 -18.18
CA LEU A 88 10.65 -9.52 -19.07
C LEU A 88 12.06 -9.32 -19.60
N THR A 89 12.47 -10.13 -20.58
CA THR A 89 13.75 -9.91 -21.28
C THR A 89 13.62 -8.71 -22.22
N SER A 90 14.40 -7.66 -22.00
CA SER A 90 14.45 -6.47 -22.87
C SER A 90 15.88 -6.19 -23.31
N GLU A 91 16.13 -6.20 -24.62
CA GLU A 91 17.43 -5.78 -25.17
C GLU A 91 17.74 -4.31 -24.86
N LYS A 92 16.71 -3.50 -24.54
CA LYS A 92 16.87 -2.08 -24.19
C LYS A 92 17.41 -1.86 -22.78
N VAL A 93 17.31 -2.86 -21.90
CA VAL A 93 17.74 -2.77 -20.50
C VAL A 93 18.58 -4.01 -20.18
N PRO A 94 19.84 -4.04 -20.65
CA PRO A 94 20.72 -5.18 -20.36
C PRO A 94 20.98 -5.25 -18.84
N PRO A 95 21.29 -6.45 -18.31
CA PRO A 95 21.70 -6.60 -16.92
C PRO A 95 22.86 -5.64 -16.57
N VAL A 96 22.74 -4.94 -15.46
CA VAL A 96 23.76 -4.02 -14.94
C VAL A 96 24.45 -4.67 -13.75
N ALA A 97 25.78 -4.58 -13.68
CA ALA A 97 26.53 -5.08 -12.54
C ALA A 97 26.28 -4.20 -11.30
N TRP A 98 26.32 -4.80 -10.11
CA TRP A 98 26.29 -4.05 -8.86
C TRP A 98 27.46 -3.04 -8.81
N PRO A 99 27.27 -1.84 -8.23
CA PRO A 99 28.34 -0.87 -8.05
C PRO A 99 29.49 -1.50 -7.25
N ALA A 100 30.73 -1.23 -7.68
CA ALA A 100 31.89 -1.58 -6.88
C ALA A 100 31.97 -0.64 -5.69
N VAL A 101 31.96 -1.19 -4.47
CA VAL A 101 32.03 -0.40 -3.24
C VAL A 101 33.19 -0.88 -2.39
N GLU A 102 34.11 0.03 -2.10
CA GLU A 102 35.10 -0.19 -1.05
C GLU A 102 34.41 0.07 0.30
N THR A 103 34.28 -0.98 1.11
CA THR A 103 33.54 -0.89 2.37
C THR A 103 34.20 -1.67 3.49
N GLU A 104 34.12 -1.11 4.69
CA GLU A 104 34.46 -1.76 5.96
C GLU A 104 33.21 -2.26 6.71
N THR A 105 32.00 -1.88 6.25
CA THR A 105 30.73 -2.26 6.88
C THR A 105 30.14 -3.53 6.28
N PHE A 106 30.58 -3.91 5.08
CA PHE A 106 30.16 -5.12 4.35
C PHE A 106 28.64 -5.28 4.24
N ARG A 107 27.91 -4.15 4.10
CA ARG A 107 26.45 -4.18 3.98
C ARG A 107 26.07 -4.70 2.59
N PRO A 108 25.14 -5.67 2.47
CA PRO A 108 24.82 -6.29 1.18
C PRO A 108 24.33 -5.35 0.08
N LEU A 109 23.73 -4.20 0.44
CA LEU A 109 23.17 -3.22 -0.49
C LEU A 109 23.93 -1.88 -0.42
N GLU A 110 25.20 -1.90 -0.03
CA GLU A 110 25.98 -0.67 -0.01
C GLU A 110 26.22 -0.14 -1.43
N GLY A 111 26.24 1.19 -1.58
CA GLY A 111 26.39 1.86 -2.87
C GLY A 111 25.17 1.84 -3.77
N ILE A 112 24.08 1.17 -3.37
CA ILE A 112 22.84 1.08 -4.14
C ILE A 112 21.88 2.17 -3.69
N ASN A 113 21.47 2.99 -4.66
CA ASN A 113 20.51 4.07 -4.45
C ASN A 113 19.10 3.55 -4.66
N VAL A 114 18.31 3.53 -3.59
CA VAL A 114 16.90 3.13 -3.63
C VAL A 114 16.00 4.33 -3.39
N VAL A 115 15.09 4.59 -4.32
CA VAL A 115 13.98 5.53 -4.15
C VAL A 115 12.73 4.73 -3.81
N ASP A 116 12.16 5.01 -2.64
CA ASP A 116 11.01 4.30 -2.11
C ASP A 116 9.79 5.22 -2.07
N LEU A 117 8.84 4.93 -2.96
CA LEU A 117 7.54 5.60 -3.06
C LEU A 117 6.45 4.79 -2.36
N THR A 118 6.80 3.68 -1.69
CA THR A 118 5.83 2.80 -1.06
C THR A 118 5.17 3.44 0.14
N ARG A 119 3.91 3.08 0.36
CA ARG A 119 3.16 3.43 1.56
C ARG A 119 2.72 2.18 2.30
N ALA A 120 2.36 2.37 3.57
CA ALA A 120 2.06 1.26 4.47
C ALA A 120 3.24 0.26 4.53
N ILE A 121 2.98 -1.03 4.33
CA ILE A 121 3.86 -2.14 4.73
C ILE A 121 4.75 -2.64 3.57
N ALA A 122 4.51 -2.19 2.34
CA ALA A 122 5.16 -2.75 1.14
C ALA A 122 6.60 -2.28 0.88
N GLY A 123 7.23 -1.57 1.82
CA GLY A 123 8.57 -1.02 1.66
C GLY A 123 9.69 -1.95 2.13
N LEU A 124 10.84 -1.89 1.46
CA LEU A 124 12.06 -2.62 1.86
C LEU A 124 12.89 -1.84 2.89
N CYS A 125 13.57 -2.53 3.80
CA CYS A 125 14.51 -1.94 4.75
C CYS A 125 15.93 -1.88 4.15
N ALA A 126 16.28 -0.81 3.45
CA ALA A 126 17.62 -0.54 2.92
C ALA A 126 18.01 0.94 3.10
N THR A 127 19.23 1.34 2.72
CA THR A 127 19.61 2.76 2.61
C THR A 127 18.79 3.39 1.50
N VAL A 128 17.72 4.05 1.89
CA VAL A 128 16.61 4.39 1.01
C VAL A 128 16.25 5.85 1.23
N VAL A 129 16.01 6.57 0.13
CA VAL A 129 15.27 7.83 0.19
C VAL A 129 13.79 7.49 0.07
N ARG A 130 13.06 7.63 1.18
CA ARG A 130 11.61 7.56 1.21
C ARG A 130 11.06 8.91 0.75
N VAL A 131 10.16 8.90 -0.21
CA VAL A 131 9.43 10.10 -0.65
C VAL A 131 8.02 10.06 -0.05
N SER A 132 7.72 11.00 0.84
CA SER A 132 6.44 11.13 1.52
C SER A 132 5.73 12.44 1.16
N ASN A 133 4.46 12.56 1.54
CA ASN A 133 3.68 13.79 1.43
C ASN A 133 2.96 14.08 2.75
N VAL A 134 3.23 15.25 3.35
CA VAL A 134 2.75 15.62 4.70
C VAL A 134 1.23 15.81 4.78
N GLU A 135 0.58 16.06 3.65
CA GLU A 135 -0.87 16.24 3.58
C GLU A 135 -1.62 14.90 3.64
N PHE A 136 -0.91 13.76 3.53
CA PHE A 136 -1.53 12.44 3.58
C PHE A 136 -1.14 11.67 4.84
N PRO A 137 -2.10 10.95 5.46
CA PRO A 137 -1.84 10.20 6.69
C PRO A 137 -0.96 8.98 6.44
N ASP A 138 -0.05 8.66 7.36
CA ASP A 138 0.77 7.45 7.35
C ASP A 138 0.41 6.50 8.50
N LEU A 139 0.76 5.22 8.36
CA LEU A 139 0.62 4.23 9.42
C LEU A 139 1.77 4.34 10.43
N GLY A 140 1.53 5.04 11.54
CA GLY A 140 2.56 5.35 12.54
C GLY A 140 3.34 4.13 13.07
N ILE A 141 2.69 2.99 13.29
CA ILE A 141 3.36 1.74 13.70
C ILE A 141 4.32 1.23 12.62
N VAL A 142 3.92 1.33 11.36
CA VAL A 142 4.72 0.88 10.20
C VAL A 142 5.89 1.84 9.95
N LEU A 143 5.73 3.13 10.21
CA LEU A 143 6.84 4.09 10.21
C LEU A 143 7.93 3.66 11.20
N PHE A 144 7.53 3.30 12.41
CA PHE A 144 8.48 2.87 13.45
C PHE A 144 9.15 1.54 13.10
N GLU A 145 8.42 0.57 12.57
CA GLU A 145 8.95 -0.78 12.33
C GLU A 145 9.72 -0.93 11.02
N SER A 146 9.28 -0.27 9.94
CA SER A 146 9.76 -0.54 8.57
C SER A 146 10.57 0.60 7.93
N ASN A 147 10.76 1.72 8.63
CA ASN A 147 11.48 2.89 8.14
C ASN A 147 12.76 3.30 8.91
N PRO A 148 13.21 2.64 10.02
CA PRO A 148 14.52 2.92 10.59
C PRO A 148 15.65 2.81 9.56
N GLY A 149 16.54 3.80 9.55
CA GLY A 149 17.68 3.85 8.63
C GLY A 149 17.39 4.47 7.25
N LYS A 150 16.11 4.72 6.92
CA LYS A 150 15.73 5.47 5.72
C LYS A 150 15.93 6.98 5.92
N ARG A 151 16.25 7.68 4.84
CA ARG A 151 16.21 9.14 4.78
C ARG A 151 14.84 9.55 4.25
N ASP A 152 14.14 10.44 4.94
CA ASP A 152 12.83 10.90 4.53
C ASP A 152 12.95 12.23 3.76
N ALA A 153 12.25 12.32 2.64
CA ALA A 153 12.10 13.52 1.84
C ALA A 153 10.62 13.76 1.53
N HIS A 154 10.21 15.01 1.56
CA HIS A 154 8.84 15.41 1.30
C HIS A 154 8.69 15.99 -0.10
N LEU A 155 7.76 15.46 -0.91
CA LEU A 155 7.44 15.98 -2.24
C LEU A 155 5.92 16.06 -2.48
N GLU A 156 5.43 17.23 -2.92
CA GLU A 156 4.07 17.41 -3.42
C GLU A 156 4.03 17.22 -4.94
N LEU A 157 3.72 15.99 -5.36
CA LEU A 157 3.81 15.57 -6.77
C LEU A 157 2.87 16.31 -7.73
N LYS A 158 1.89 17.08 -7.22
CA LYS A 158 1.06 17.97 -8.05
C LYS A 158 1.76 19.28 -8.42
N THR A 159 2.92 19.57 -7.86
CA THR A 159 3.70 20.76 -8.19
C THR A 159 4.79 20.42 -9.21
N GLU A 160 5.01 21.30 -10.19
CA GLU A 160 6.09 21.09 -11.18
C GLU A 160 7.47 20.99 -10.54
N ARG A 161 7.71 21.75 -9.46
CA ARG A 161 8.98 21.76 -8.72
C ARG A 161 9.28 20.39 -8.14
N ASP A 162 8.34 19.82 -7.39
CA ASP A 162 8.57 18.57 -6.68
C ASP A 162 8.46 17.36 -7.61
N TRP A 163 7.64 17.46 -8.67
CA TRP A 163 7.67 16.51 -9.78
C TRP A 163 9.04 16.44 -10.45
N THR A 164 9.65 17.60 -10.73
CA THR A 164 11.01 17.67 -11.30
C THR A 164 12.05 17.10 -10.32
N ALA A 165 11.88 17.33 -9.01
CA ALA A 165 12.76 16.74 -8.00
C ALA A 165 12.65 15.21 -7.95
N LEU A 166 11.43 14.66 -8.03
CA LEU A 166 11.21 13.22 -8.12
C LEU A 166 11.89 12.62 -9.35
N LEU A 167 11.73 13.24 -10.53
CA LEU A 167 12.36 12.75 -11.76
C LEU A 167 13.89 12.73 -11.67
N ARG A 168 14.50 13.68 -10.96
CA ARG A 168 15.94 13.67 -10.69
C ARG A 168 16.33 12.50 -9.78
N LEU A 169 15.59 12.29 -8.69
CA LEU A 169 15.82 11.17 -7.78
C LEU A 169 15.71 9.82 -8.52
N ILE A 170 14.68 9.65 -9.34
CA ILE A 170 14.49 8.45 -10.16
C ILE A 170 15.65 8.28 -11.16
N GLY A 171 16.13 9.37 -11.77
CA GLY A 171 17.24 9.32 -12.72
C GLY A 171 18.59 8.93 -12.11
N GLU A 172 18.75 9.06 -10.79
CA GLU A 172 19.96 8.69 -10.03
C GLU A 172 19.79 7.38 -9.24
N ALA A 173 18.60 6.79 -9.26
CA ALA A 173 18.27 5.57 -8.52
C ALA A 173 18.69 4.31 -9.29
N ASP A 174 19.21 3.32 -8.58
CA ASP A 174 19.41 1.97 -9.09
C ASP A 174 18.10 1.15 -8.99
N VAL A 175 17.29 1.43 -7.97
CA VAL A 175 16.02 0.76 -7.71
C VAL A 175 14.94 1.78 -7.35
N VAL A 176 13.79 1.68 -8.01
CA VAL A 176 12.57 2.40 -7.64
C VAL A 176 11.54 1.41 -7.12
N LEU A 177 11.02 1.67 -5.93
CA LEU A 177 9.94 0.90 -5.32
C LEU A 177 8.66 1.74 -5.33
N ASP A 178 7.56 1.14 -5.77
CA ASP A 178 6.23 1.75 -5.80
C ASP A 178 5.21 0.75 -5.23
N GLY A 179 4.28 1.22 -4.40
CA GLY A 179 3.37 0.36 -3.62
C GLY A 179 2.39 1.08 -2.70
#